data_AF-A0A0B4S3J2-F1
#
_entry.id   AF-A0A0B4S3J2-F1
#
_cell.length_a   1.000
_cell.length_b   1.000
_cell.length_c   1.000
_cell.angle_alpha   90.00
_cell.angle_beta   90.00
_cell.angle_gamma   90.00
#
_symmetry.space_group_name_H-M   'P 1'
#
loop_
_entity.id
_entity.type
_entity.pdbx_description
1 polymer ?
#
loop_
_entity_poly.entity_id
_entity_poly.type
_entity_poly.pdbx_seq_one_letter_code
_entity_poly.pdbx_strand_id
1 'polypeptide(L)'
;MYFNEEDMYFQSSFDKKWYKIKDGNFKNVFGKQKDVGNLATIPELIKAVEKNISIVEEGSNYVVTYFGKDETAKQVLEKASLSIQPTLAKSFENMTLENYEVKYIIDKTTFYPVDCEIKIKATVKQEQGSVSFDSETKLTYSDINKVEPIKIPDEVKNAPEMK
;
A
#
# COMPACT_ATOMS: atom_id res chain seq x y z
N MET A 1 -5.92 -0.47 15.71
CA MET A 1 -5.10 -1.70 15.69
C MET A 1 -3.76 -1.37 16.34
N TYR A 2 -3.17 -2.30 17.08
CA TYR A 2 -1.77 -2.24 17.50
C TYR A 2 -1.06 -3.47 16.97
N PHE A 3 0.16 -3.32 16.48
CA PHE A 3 1.02 -4.45 16.14
C PHE A 3 2.47 -4.09 16.48
N ASN A 4 3.19 -5.05 17.02
CA ASN A 4 4.65 -5.01 17.16
C ASN A 4 5.23 -6.27 16.49
N GLU A 5 6.51 -6.57 16.74
CA GLU A 5 7.16 -7.74 16.13
C GLU A 5 6.52 -9.07 16.53
N GLU A 6 5.96 -9.15 17.74
CA GLU A 6 5.48 -10.39 18.34
C GLU A 6 3.96 -10.48 18.35
N ASP A 7 3.25 -9.37 18.58
CA ASP A 7 1.83 -9.34 18.93
C ASP A 7 1.04 -8.41 18.01
N MET A 8 -0.22 -8.79 17.80
CA MET A 8 -1.19 -8.03 17.01
C MET A 8 -2.51 -7.95 17.78
N TYR A 9 -3.10 -6.76 17.83
CA TYR A 9 -4.32 -6.46 18.56
C TYR A 9 -5.29 -5.68 17.68
N PHE A 10 -6.54 -6.13 17.67
CA PHE A 10 -7.63 -5.46 16.97
C PHE A 10 -8.74 -5.06 17.93
N GLN A 11 -9.30 -3.88 17.70
CA GLN A 11 -10.54 -3.50 18.33
C GLN A 11 -11.68 -4.01 17.46
N SER A 12 -12.51 -4.88 18.04
CA SER A 12 -13.69 -5.41 17.36
C SER A 12 -14.68 -4.27 17.09
N SER A 13 -15.17 -4.21 15.86
CA SER A 13 -16.18 -3.22 15.48
C SER A 13 -17.53 -3.49 16.15
N PHE A 14 -17.81 -4.73 16.56
CA PHE A 14 -19.07 -5.20 17.13
C PHE A 14 -19.26 -4.78 18.59
N ASP A 15 -18.27 -5.03 19.43
CA ASP A 15 -18.35 -4.82 20.88
C ASP A 15 -17.36 -3.77 21.40
N LYS A 16 -16.56 -3.18 20.50
CA LYS A 16 -15.53 -2.18 20.80
C LYS A 16 -14.43 -2.67 21.77
N LYS A 17 -14.33 -3.98 22.00
CA LYS A 17 -13.29 -4.56 22.86
C LYS A 17 -12.03 -4.86 22.06
N TRP A 18 -10.89 -4.78 22.74
CA TRP A 18 -9.62 -5.23 22.21
C TRP A 18 -9.52 -6.74 22.29
N TYR A 19 -8.93 -7.33 21.25
CA TYR A 19 -8.60 -8.74 21.18
C TYR A 19 -7.18 -8.92 20.71
N LYS A 20 -6.44 -9.81 21.37
CA LYS A 20 -5.15 -10.29 20.88
C LYS A 20 -5.40 -11.31 19.76
N ILE A 21 -4.76 -11.11 18.62
CA ILE A 21 -4.89 -11.96 17.44
C ILE A 21 -3.96 -13.17 17.58
N LYS A 22 -4.51 -14.38 17.41
CA LYS A 22 -3.75 -15.62 17.38
C LYS A 22 -2.79 -15.67 16.19
N ASP A 23 -1.72 -16.43 16.35
CA ASP A 23 -0.90 -16.84 15.22
C ASP A 23 -1.76 -17.59 14.19
N GLY A 24 -1.53 -17.28 12.92
CA GLY A 24 -2.31 -17.82 11.82
C GLY A 24 -2.31 -16.92 10.60
N ASN A 25 -3.14 -17.29 9.63
CA ASN A 25 -3.15 -16.63 8.33
C ASN A 25 -3.46 -15.13 8.42
N PHE A 26 -4.39 -14.73 9.31
CA PHE A 26 -4.74 -13.33 9.49
C PHE A 26 -3.53 -12.49 9.94
N LYS A 27 -2.83 -12.92 10.99
CA LYS A 27 -1.62 -12.25 11.47
C LYS A 27 -0.52 -12.23 10.42
N ASN A 28 -0.34 -13.31 9.65
CA ASN A 28 0.66 -13.41 8.60
C ASN A 28 0.39 -12.46 7.42
N VAL A 29 -0.87 -12.32 7.00
CA VAL A 29 -1.26 -11.45 5.89
C VAL A 29 -1.20 -9.98 6.33
N PHE A 30 -1.79 -9.65 7.47
CA PHE A 30 -1.79 -8.26 7.97
C PHE A 30 -0.42 -7.81 8.46
N GLY A 31 0.40 -8.71 8.99
CA GLY A 31 1.76 -8.40 9.44
C GLY A 31 2.65 -7.87 8.31
N LYS A 32 2.38 -8.24 7.05
CA LYS A 32 3.07 -7.70 5.87
C LYS A 32 2.68 -6.26 5.54
N GLN A 33 1.52 -5.78 6.02
CA GLN A 33 1.13 -4.37 5.85
C GLN A 33 2.02 -3.41 6.64
N LYS A 34 2.87 -3.90 7.56
CA LYS A 34 3.91 -3.08 8.19
C LYS A 34 4.83 -2.43 7.16
N ASP A 35 5.00 -3.07 6.00
CA ASP A 35 5.89 -2.63 4.94
C ASP A 35 5.22 -1.61 4.00
N VAL A 36 3.96 -1.22 4.22
CA VAL A 36 3.27 -0.15 3.45
C VAL A 36 4.01 1.19 3.55
N GLY A 37 4.68 1.43 4.69
CA GLY A 37 5.53 2.60 4.90
C GLY A 37 6.96 2.44 4.38
N ASN A 38 7.31 1.31 3.76
CA ASN A 38 8.67 1.08 3.27
C ASN A 38 8.93 1.91 2.00
N LEU A 39 9.57 3.07 2.21
CA LEU A 39 9.89 4.03 1.16
C LEU A 39 10.94 3.49 0.17
N ALA A 40 11.70 2.44 0.52
CA ALA A 40 12.74 1.87 -0.34
C ALA A 40 12.17 1.26 -1.64
N THR A 41 10.91 0.87 -1.64
CA THR A 41 10.25 0.30 -2.84
C THR A 41 9.94 1.38 -3.89
N ILE A 42 9.80 2.64 -3.49
CA ILE A 42 9.36 3.73 -4.39
C ILE A 42 10.38 3.98 -5.52
N PRO A 43 11.69 4.15 -5.25
CA PRO A 43 12.69 4.29 -6.31
C PRO A 43 12.71 3.12 -7.30
N GLU A 44 12.49 1.88 -6.82
CA GLU A 44 12.45 0.70 -7.69
C GLU A 44 11.27 0.74 -8.66
N LEU A 45 10.09 1.16 -8.18
CA LEU A 45 8.89 1.29 -9.01
C LEU A 45 9.04 2.40 -10.05
N ILE A 46 9.58 3.57 -9.65
CA ILE A 46 9.86 4.67 -10.59
C ILE A 46 10.87 4.24 -11.65
N LYS A 47 11.95 3.55 -11.24
CA LYS A 47 12.99 3.07 -12.17
C LYS A 47 12.43 2.09 -13.20
N ALA A 48 11.49 1.23 -12.82
CA ALA A 48 10.88 0.27 -13.73
C ALA A 48 10.13 0.94 -14.90
N VAL A 49 9.70 2.20 -14.73
CA VAL A 49 8.98 2.97 -15.75
C VAL A 49 9.72 4.21 -16.24
N GLU A 50 11.02 4.35 -15.91
CA GLU A 50 11.80 5.59 -16.08
C GLU A 50 11.78 6.19 -17.49
N LYS A 51 11.58 5.37 -18.53
CA LYS A 51 11.52 5.82 -19.92
C LYS A 51 10.23 6.56 -20.26
N ASN A 52 9.20 6.38 -19.45
CA ASN A 52 7.83 6.85 -19.71
C ASN A 52 7.30 7.74 -18.58
N ILE A 53 8.19 8.24 -17.70
CA ILE A 53 7.80 9.23 -16.67
C ILE A 53 7.97 10.66 -17.18
N SER A 54 7.18 11.56 -16.63
CA SER A 54 7.40 13.00 -16.71
C SER A 54 7.80 13.51 -15.34
N ILE A 55 8.85 14.35 -15.30
CA ILE A 55 9.32 15.01 -14.08
C ILE A 55 9.24 16.51 -14.31
N VAL A 56 8.45 17.19 -13.47
CA VAL A 56 8.33 18.65 -13.48
C VAL A 56 8.75 19.19 -12.11
N GLU A 57 9.40 20.35 -12.12
CA GLU A 57 9.74 21.07 -10.91
C GLU A 57 8.64 22.08 -10.56
N GLU A 58 8.02 21.92 -9.39
CA GLU A 58 6.96 22.81 -8.91
C GLU A 58 7.29 23.27 -7.48
N GLY A 59 7.67 24.54 -7.35
CA GLY A 59 8.06 25.11 -6.05
C GLY A 59 9.18 24.30 -5.38
N SER A 60 8.91 23.81 -4.16
CA SER A 60 9.83 23.00 -3.36
C SER A 60 9.82 21.51 -3.71
N ASN A 61 9.07 21.07 -4.72
CA ASN A 61 8.83 19.65 -5.01
C ASN A 61 9.16 19.26 -6.45
N TYR A 62 9.55 18.00 -6.64
CA TYR A 62 9.46 17.30 -7.91
C TYR A 62 8.08 16.66 -8.02
N VAL A 63 7.44 16.82 -9.18
CA VAL A 63 6.21 16.14 -9.55
C VAL A 63 6.55 15.07 -10.58
N VAL A 64 6.52 13.81 -10.15
CA VAL A 64 6.82 12.64 -11.00
C VAL A 64 5.52 12.00 -11.39
N THR A 65 5.23 11.93 -12.69
CA THR A 65 4.01 11.32 -13.21
C THR A 65 4.33 10.18 -14.17
N TYR A 66 3.53 9.13 -14.10
CA TYR A 66 3.55 7.98 -15.00
C TYR A 66 2.12 7.66 -15.44
N PHE A 67 1.98 7.28 -16.71
CA PHE A 67 0.73 6.83 -17.30
C PHE A 67 1.03 5.59 -18.14
N GLY A 68 0.27 4.52 -17.94
CA GLY A 68 0.49 3.27 -18.65
C GLY A 68 -0.70 2.32 -18.59
N LYS A 69 -0.72 1.36 -19.50
CA LYS A 69 -1.68 0.25 -19.52
C LYS A 69 -1.09 -1.02 -20.14
N ASP A 70 0.21 -0.99 -20.42
CA ASP A 70 0.94 -2.09 -21.01
C ASP A 70 1.35 -3.11 -19.94
N GLU A 71 2.07 -4.15 -20.36
CA GLU A 71 2.53 -5.20 -19.45
C GLU A 71 3.50 -4.65 -18.38
N THR A 72 4.31 -3.65 -18.72
CA THR A 72 5.18 -2.97 -17.74
C THR A 72 4.35 -2.27 -16.67
N ALA A 73 3.32 -1.53 -17.06
CA ALA A 73 2.37 -0.90 -16.13
C ALA A 73 1.72 -1.92 -15.20
N LYS A 74 1.27 -3.05 -15.77
CA LYS A 74 0.66 -4.16 -15.02
C LYS A 74 1.63 -4.77 -14.02
N GLN A 75 2.88 -5.04 -14.41
CA GLN A 75 3.93 -5.61 -13.54
C GLN A 75 4.29 -4.66 -12.39
N VAL A 76 4.34 -3.36 -12.65
CA VAL A 76 4.65 -2.35 -11.62
C VAL A 76 3.49 -2.24 -10.62
N LEU A 77 2.26 -2.20 -11.11
CA LEU A 77 1.07 -2.23 -10.26
C LEU A 77 1.00 -3.51 -9.43
N GLU A 78 1.29 -4.67 -10.04
CA GLU A 78 1.35 -5.96 -9.35
C GLU A 78 2.40 -5.94 -8.25
N LYS A 79 3.65 -5.57 -8.55
CA LYS A 79 4.74 -5.49 -7.57
C LYS A 79 4.37 -4.57 -6.40
N ALA A 80 3.84 -3.39 -6.69
CA ALA A 80 3.39 -2.45 -5.66
C ALA A 80 2.26 -3.05 -4.81
N SER A 81 1.26 -3.66 -5.44
CA SER A 81 0.09 -4.22 -4.74
C SER A 81 0.44 -5.44 -3.90
N LEU A 82 1.28 -6.35 -4.40
CA LEU A 82 1.68 -7.57 -3.70
C LEU A 82 2.64 -7.31 -2.53
N SER A 83 3.37 -6.19 -2.56
CA SER A 83 4.16 -5.75 -1.41
C SER A 83 3.28 -5.43 -0.18
N ILE A 84 2.02 -5.04 -0.41
CA ILE A 84 1.06 -4.67 0.63
C ILE A 84 0.07 -5.80 0.91
N GLN A 85 -0.48 -6.41 -0.14
CA GLN A 85 -1.49 -7.47 -0.09
C GLN A 85 -1.10 -8.65 -0.99
N PRO A 86 -0.25 -9.58 -0.51
CA PRO A 86 0.18 -10.72 -1.31
C PRO A 86 -0.97 -11.64 -1.79
N THR A 87 -2.11 -11.61 -1.10
CA THR A 87 -3.30 -12.39 -1.45
C THR A 87 -3.92 -11.97 -2.80
N LEU A 88 -3.51 -10.83 -3.37
CA LEU A 88 -4.00 -10.33 -4.65
C LEU A 88 -3.34 -10.98 -5.87
N ALA A 89 -2.34 -11.85 -5.71
CA ALA A 89 -1.56 -12.41 -6.84
C ALA A 89 -2.46 -13.01 -7.94
N LYS A 90 -3.44 -13.82 -7.56
CA LYS A 90 -4.41 -14.43 -8.50
C LYS A 90 -5.27 -13.41 -9.24
N SER A 91 -5.52 -12.25 -8.64
CA SER A 91 -6.29 -11.19 -9.28
C SER A 91 -5.54 -10.55 -10.46
N PHE A 92 -4.20 -10.56 -10.43
CA PHE A 92 -3.38 -10.01 -11.52
C PHE A 92 -3.25 -10.96 -12.71
N GLU A 93 -3.25 -12.27 -12.51
CA GLU A 93 -3.18 -13.27 -13.59
C GLU A 93 -4.26 -13.03 -14.66
N ASN A 94 -5.48 -12.75 -14.21
CA ASN A 94 -6.65 -12.55 -15.09
C ASN A 94 -7.05 -11.07 -15.26
N MET A 95 -6.15 -10.15 -14.94
CA MET A 95 -6.39 -8.71 -15.06
C MET A 95 -6.08 -8.21 -16.48
N THR A 96 -7.02 -7.46 -17.02
CA THR A 96 -6.82 -6.53 -18.14
C THR A 96 -6.76 -5.11 -17.59
N LEU A 97 -5.60 -4.48 -17.71
CA LEU A 97 -5.38 -3.09 -17.30
C LEU A 97 -5.83 -2.14 -18.41
N GLU A 98 -6.74 -1.22 -18.11
CA GLU A 98 -7.23 -0.22 -19.05
C GLU A 98 -6.51 1.12 -18.86
N ASN A 99 -6.22 1.45 -17.60
CA ASN A 99 -5.51 2.66 -17.21
C ASN A 99 -4.76 2.45 -15.89
N TYR A 100 -3.53 2.95 -15.80
CA TYR A 100 -2.77 3.09 -14.58
C TYR A 100 -2.02 4.42 -14.61
N GLU A 101 -2.33 5.27 -13.64
CA GLU A 101 -1.69 6.56 -13.46
C GLU A 101 -1.11 6.63 -12.06
N VAL A 102 0.11 7.15 -11.95
CA VAL A 102 0.76 7.40 -10.68
C VAL A 102 1.36 8.79 -10.71
N LYS A 103 1.10 9.56 -9.67
CA LYS A 103 1.69 10.88 -9.44
C LYS A 103 2.31 10.92 -8.06
N TYR A 104 3.63 11.04 -8.00
CA TYR A 104 4.36 11.33 -6.77
C TYR A 104 4.69 12.81 -6.67
N ILE A 105 4.52 13.37 -5.47
CA ILE A 105 5.09 14.65 -5.05
C ILE A 105 6.28 14.32 -4.17
N ILE A 106 7.48 14.78 -4.53
CA ILE A 106 8.72 14.48 -3.82
C ILE A 106 9.37 15.78 -3.39
N ASP A 107 9.69 15.92 -2.11
CA ASP A 107 10.37 17.11 -1.58
C ASP A 107 11.80 17.21 -2.13
N LYS A 108 12.19 18.39 -2.66
CA LYS A 108 13.50 18.59 -3.31
C LYS A 108 14.68 18.56 -2.34
N THR A 109 14.44 18.79 -1.05
CA THR A 109 15.51 18.91 -0.05
C THR A 109 15.86 17.55 0.54
N THR A 110 14.84 16.75 0.86
CA THR A 110 14.95 15.47 1.54
C THR A 110 14.84 14.28 0.60
N PHE A 111 14.31 14.49 -0.62
CA PHE A 111 13.96 13.45 -1.58
C PHE A 111 12.91 12.45 -1.06
N TYR A 112 12.19 12.81 0.00
CA TYR A 112 11.10 12.00 0.52
C TYR A 112 9.80 12.27 -0.24
N PRO A 113 8.95 11.25 -0.42
CA PRO A 113 7.60 11.48 -0.93
C PRO A 113 6.83 12.31 0.10
N VAL A 114 6.01 13.23 -0.41
CA VAL A 114 5.05 14.03 0.37
C VAL A 114 3.64 13.50 0.13
N ASP A 115 3.29 13.28 -1.14
CA ASP A 115 2.02 12.72 -1.56
C ASP A 115 2.19 11.74 -2.72
N CYS A 116 1.25 10.81 -2.84
CA CYS A 116 1.09 9.95 -4.00
C CYS A 116 -0.39 9.84 -4.35
N GLU A 117 -0.72 10.04 -5.64
CA GLU A 117 -2.04 9.80 -6.19
C GLU A 117 -1.93 8.66 -7.22
N ILE A 118 -2.80 7.66 -7.08
CA ILE A 118 -2.85 6.49 -7.94
C ILE A 118 -4.26 6.37 -8.52
N LYS A 119 -4.35 6.24 -9.84
CA LYS A 119 -5.61 5.94 -10.54
C LYS A 119 -5.48 4.64 -11.31
N ILE A 120 -6.43 3.74 -11.13
CA ILE A 120 -6.44 2.43 -11.78
C ILE A 120 -7.82 2.18 -12.37
N LYS A 121 -7.85 1.80 -13.64
CA LYS A 121 -9.03 1.22 -14.27
C LYS A 121 -8.66 -0.14 -14.84
N ALA A 122 -9.35 -1.18 -14.40
CA ALA A 122 -9.06 -2.53 -14.85
C ALA A 122 -10.28 -3.44 -14.78
N THR A 123 -10.21 -4.54 -15.52
CA THR A 123 -11.19 -5.61 -15.51
C THR A 123 -10.50 -6.92 -15.16
N VAL A 124 -11.01 -7.64 -14.15
CA VAL A 124 -10.50 -8.94 -13.72
C VAL A 124 -11.51 -10.02 -14.08
N LYS A 125 -11.09 -11.02 -14.85
CA LYS A 125 -11.92 -12.19 -15.17
C LYS A 125 -11.90 -13.20 -14.03
N GLN A 126 -13.07 -13.71 -13.68
CA GLN A 126 -13.29 -14.77 -12.70
C GLN A 126 -14.17 -15.86 -13.34
N GLU A 127 -14.22 -17.06 -12.72
CA GLU A 127 -15.00 -18.19 -13.25
C GLU A 127 -16.50 -17.86 -13.41
N GLN A 128 -17.04 -17.01 -12.54
CA GLN A 128 -18.46 -16.63 -12.52
C GLN A 128 -18.77 -15.33 -13.29
N GLY A 129 -17.79 -14.73 -13.97
CA GLY A 129 -17.94 -13.48 -14.71
C GLY A 129 -16.74 -12.53 -14.56
N SER A 130 -16.84 -11.33 -15.11
CA SER A 130 -15.80 -10.29 -14.97
C SER A 130 -16.22 -9.21 -13.99
N VAL A 131 -15.26 -8.70 -13.23
CA VAL A 131 -15.42 -7.53 -12.37
C VAL A 131 -14.56 -6.40 -12.91
N SER A 132 -15.18 -5.29 -13.27
CA SER A 132 -14.50 -4.05 -13.64
C SER A 132 -14.48 -3.09 -12.46
N PHE A 133 -13.37 -2.38 -12.27
CA PHE A 133 -13.24 -1.37 -11.23
C PHE A 133 -12.51 -0.13 -11.75
N ASP A 134 -12.85 1.00 -11.14
CA ASP A 134 -12.25 2.31 -11.32
C ASP A 134 -11.93 2.83 -9.92
N SER A 135 -10.65 3.06 -9.64
CA SER A 135 -10.13 3.35 -8.31
C SER A 135 -9.22 4.57 -8.33
N GLU A 136 -9.42 5.45 -7.35
CA GLU A 136 -8.52 6.56 -7.03
C GLU A 136 -8.05 6.41 -5.59
N THR A 137 -6.74 6.41 -5.39
CA THR A 137 -6.10 6.29 -4.07
C THR A 137 -5.17 7.46 -3.84
N LYS A 138 -5.25 8.07 -2.65
CA LYS A 138 -4.37 9.16 -2.21
C LYS A 138 -3.61 8.71 -0.96
N LEU A 139 -2.29 8.87 -0.99
CA LEU A 139 -1.39 8.59 0.11
C LEU A 139 -0.66 9.89 0.46
N THR A 140 -0.60 10.22 1.75
CA THR A 140 0.17 11.35 2.27
C THR A 140 1.20 10.82 3.24
N TYR A 141 2.43 11.31 3.11
CA TYR A 141 3.58 10.89 3.92
C TYR A 141 3.97 12.04 4.84
N SER A 142 4.13 11.73 6.13
CA SER A 142 4.50 12.71 7.15
C SER A 142 5.33 12.03 8.24
N ASP A 143 6.02 12.83 9.04
CA ASP A 143 6.81 12.37 10.19
C ASP A 143 7.80 11.23 9.89
N ILE A 144 8.32 11.19 8.66
CA ILE A 144 9.33 10.23 8.21
C ILE A 144 10.55 10.33 9.12
N ASN A 145 10.89 9.22 9.78
CA ASN A 145 11.96 9.12 10.78
C ASN A 145 11.80 10.03 12.02
N LYS A 146 10.57 10.53 12.29
CA LYS A 146 10.27 11.43 13.41
C LYS A 146 9.27 10.87 14.41
N VAL A 147 8.73 9.68 14.16
CA VAL A 147 7.76 9.03 15.06
C VAL A 147 8.44 8.40 16.27
N GLU A 148 7.85 8.59 17.45
CA GLU A 148 8.27 7.89 18.66
C GLU A 148 7.90 6.41 18.62
N PRO A 149 8.61 5.53 19.37
CA PRO A 149 8.23 4.13 19.51
C PRO A 149 6.78 3.96 19.98
N ILE A 150 6.05 3.04 19.34
CA ILE A 150 4.66 2.75 19.69
C ILE A 150 4.59 2.19 21.11
N LYS A 151 3.85 2.89 21.99
CA LYS A 151 3.51 2.41 23.33
C LYS A 151 2.13 1.76 23.29
N ILE A 152 2.07 0.44 23.51
CA ILE A 152 0.80 -0.28 23.60
C ILE A 152 0.17 -0.03 24.99
N PRO A 153 -1.08 0.44 25.09
CA PRO A 153 -1.76 0.64 26.37
C PRO A 153 -1.99 -0.69 27.11
N ASP A 154 -2.01 -0.66 28.44
CA ASP A 154 -2.16 -1.87 29.25
C ASP A 154 -3.53 -2.56 29.05
N GLU A 155 -4.60 -1.80 28.76
CA GLU A 155 -5.90 -2.36 28.37
C GLU A 155 -5.82 -3.22 27.09
N VAL A 156 -4.91 -2.88 26.18
CA VAL A 156 -4.70 -3.61 24.93
C VAL A 156 -3.82 -4.82 25.19
N LYS A 157 -2.71 -4.65 25.94
CA LYS A 157 -1.81 -5.77 26.28
C LYS A 157 -2.53 -6.92 26.97
N ASN A 158 -3.48 -6.59 27.85
CA ASN A 158 -4.27 -7.53 28.63
C ASN A 158 -5.54 -8.01 27.90
N ALA A 159 -5.72 -7.65 26.63
CA ALA A 159 -6.86 -8.09 25.84
C ALA A 159 -6.93 -9.62 25.76
N PRO A 160 -8.14 -10.22 25.88
CA PRO A 160 -8.30 -11.64 25.68
C PRO A 160 -7.91 -12.02 24.25
N GLU A 161 -7.39 -13.24 24.11
CA GLU A 161 -7.14 -13.80 22.79
C GLU A 161 -8.47 -13.99 22.03
N MET A 162 -8.51 -13.56 20.77
CA MET A 162 -9.65 -13.75 19.89
C MET A 162 -9.90 -15.25 19.77
N LYS A 163 -11.11 -15.71 20.09
CA LYS A 163 -11.43 -17.15 20.10
C LYS A 163 -11.34 -17.78 18.71
#